data_AF-A0A7X7VQY6-F1
#
_entry.id   AF-A0A7X7VQY6-F1
#
_cell.length_a   1.000
_cell.length_b   1.000
_cell.length_c   1.000
_cell.angle_alpha   90.00
_cell.angle_beta   90.00
_cell.angle_gamma   90.00
#
_symmetry.space_group_name_H-M   'P 1'
#
loop_
_entity.id
_entity.type
_entity.pdbx_description
1 polymer ?
#
loop_
_entity_poly.entity_id
_entity_poly.type
_entity_poly.pdbx_seq_one_letter_code
_entity_poly.pdbx_strand_id
1 'polypeptide(L)'
;MQQIKDAQMARGLRVDGNVFQRLKAFVPIMVPVVANSLIKIQDQAVALETRGFNAPGDKTVYRELSYTKTDSFVRMASIFLGLGAICYRVLVVAAVVKPLSGAIY
;
A
#
# COMPACT_ATOMS: atom_id res chain seq x y z
N MET A 1 -0.27 0.72 -32.15
CA MET A 1 0.85 0.39 -31.25
C MET A 1 1.91 1.50 -31.21
N GLN A 2 2.44 1.97 -32.35
CA GLN A 2 3.45 3.04 -32.39
C GLN A 2 2.94 4.38 -31.82
N GLN A 3 1.76 4.84 -32.22
CA GLN A 3 1.15 6.07 -31.68
C GLN A 3 0.98 6.08 -30.15
N ILE A 4 0.75 4.93 -29.52
CA ILE A 4 0.60 4.85 -28.07
C ILE A 4 1.95 4.99 -27.38
N LYS A 5 3.01 4.36 -27.92
CA LYS A 5 4.37 4.52 -27.40
C LYS A 5 4.83 5.99 -27.52
N ASP A 6 4.63 6.60 -28.68
CA ASP A 6 5.02 7.99 -28.93
C ASP A 6 4.25 8.98 -28.03
N ALA A 7 2.94 8.73 -27.84
CA ALA A 7 2.11 9.55 -26.95
C ALA A 7 2.51 9.43 -25.47
N GLN A 8 3.00 8.27 -25.04
CA GLN A 8 3.48 8.08 -23.66
C GLN A 8 4.89 8.67 -23.46
N MET A 9 5.76 8.61 -24.47
CA MET A 9 7.08 9.28 -24.46
C MET A 9 6.96 10.80 -24.39
N ALA A 10 5.97 11.39 -25.08
CA ALA A 10 5.66 12.82 -25.01
C ALA A 10 5.19 13.28 -23.60
N ARG A 11 4.66 12.37 -22.78
CA ARG A 11 4.26 12.60 -21.38
C ARG A 11 5.40 12.36 -20.37
N GLY A 12 6.63 12.17 -20.86
CA GLY A 12 7.82 11.98 -20.04
C GLY A 12 8.20 10.51 -19.78
N LEU A 13 7.46 9.54 -20.34
CA LEU A 13 7.79 8.12 -20.22
C LEU A 13 8.91 7.75 -21.21
N ARG A 14 10.17 8.07 -20.90
CA ARG A 14 11.31 7.57 -21.70
C ARG A 14 11.46 6.07 -21.50
N VAL A 15 11.06 5.29 -22.50
CA VAL A 15 11.18 3.82 -22.48
C VAL A 15 12.60 3.37 -22.84
N ASP A 16 13.47 4.27 -23.30
CA ASP A 16 14.85 3.97 -23.69
C ASP A 16 15.85 4.21 -22.56
N GLY A 17 16.64 3.17 -22.25
CA GLY A 17 17.78 3.24 -21.32
C GLY A 17 17.83 2.12 -20.26
N ASN A 18 19.04 1.89 -19.72
CA ASN A 18 19.31 0.97 -18.61
C ASN A 18 18.48 1.35 -17.37
N VAL A 19 18.12 0.39 -16.52
CA VAL A 19 17.33 0.57 -15.28
C VAL A 19 17.86 1.74 -14.41
N PHE A 20 19.18 1.94 -14.42
CA PHE A 20 19.87 3.02 -13.73
C PHE A 20 19.52 4.43 -14.24
N GLN A 21 19.29 4.61 -15.54
CA GLN A 21 18.90 5.89 -16.13
C GLN A 21 17.45 6.25 -15.78
N ARG A 22 16.57 5.23 -15.68
CA ARG A 22 15.19 5.41 -15.21
C ARG A 22 15.18 5.87 -13.75
N LEU A 23 15.95 5.22 -12.88
CA LEU A 23 16.11 5.60 -11.46
C LEU A 23 16.61 7.04 -11.29
N LYS A 24 17.62 7.46 -12.06
CA LYS A 24 18.15 8.83 -11.99
C LYS A 24 17.11 9.88 -12.40
N ALA A 25 16.20 9.55 -13.32
CA ALA A 25 15.11 10.44 -13.73
C ALA A 25 14.02 10.62 -12.66
N PHE A 26 13.92 9.73 -11.66
CA PHE A 26 12.99 9.90 -10.53
C PHE A 26 13.51 10.84 -9.45
N VAL A 27 14.84 11.03 -9.35
CA VAL A 27 15.46 11.88 -8.31
C VAL A 27 14.92 13.32 -8.32
N PRO A 28 14.82 14.02 -9.48
CA PRO A 28 14.29 15.39 -9.53
C PRO A 28 12.82 15.51 -9.11
N ILE A 29 12.05 14.42 -9.10
CA ILE A 29 10.65 14.39 -8.67
C ILE A 29 10.58 14.09 -7.16
N MET A 30 11.41 13.18 -6.67
CA MET A 30 11.45 12.82 -5.24
C MET A 30 11.88 13.99 -4.36
N VAL A 31 12.88 14.76 -4.80
CA VAL A 31 13.41 15.92 -4.04
C VAL A 31 12.31 16.94 -3.69
N PRO A 32 11.54 17.49 -4.65
CA PRO A 32 10.48 18.45 -4.34
C PRO A 32 9.35 17.82 -3.53
N VAL A 33 9.03 16.53 -3.72
CA VAL A 33 7.98 15.86 -2.91
C VAL A 33 8.39 15.80 -1.45
N VAL A 34 9.62 15.35 -1.16
CA VAL A 34 10.13 15.27 0.21
C VAL A 34 10.24 16.68 0.83
N ALA A 35 10.75 17.66 0.07
CA ALA A 35 10.84 19.05 0.54
C ALA A 35 9.45 19.62 0.90
N ASN A 36 8.44 19.42 0.06
CA ASN A 36 7.07 19.87 0.33
C ASN A 36 6.46 19.16 1.55
N SER A 37 6.74 17.86 1.74
CA SER A 37 6.29 17.14 2.93
C SER A 37 6.93 17.68 4.21
N LEU A 38 8.21 18.05 4.19
CA LEU A 38 8.90 18.64 5.34
C LEU A 38 8.29 19.99 5.74
N ILE A 39 8.06 20.88 4.77
CA ILE A 39 7.41 22.18 5.01
C ILE A 39 6.03 21.96 5.63
N LYS A 40 5.23 21.06 5.06
CA LYS A 40 3.91 20.72 5.60
C LYS A 40 3.98 20.21 7.04
N ILE A 41 4.93 19.35 7.36
CA ILE A 41 5.11 18.82 8.73
C ILE A 41 5.48 19.95 9.70
N GLN A 42 6.34 20.87 9.27
CA GLN A 42 6.70 22.04 10.08
C GLN A 42 5.48 22.91 10.39
N ASP A 43 4.67 23.26 9.38
CA ASP A 43 3.45 24.05 9.56
C ASP A 43 2.46 23.35 10.50
N GLN A 44 2.30 22.02 10.34
CA GLN A 44 1.45 21.22 11.21
C GLN A 44 1.98 21.16 12.65
N ALA A 45 3.30 21.08 12.86
CA ALA A 45 3.90 21.07 14.19
C ALA A 45 3.66 22.39 14.92
N VAL A 46 3.86 23.53 14.25
CA VAL A 46 3.56 24.86 14.81
C VAL A 46 2.07 24.99 15.15
N ALA A 47 1.18 24.50 14.28
CA ALA A 47 -0.26 24.47 14.55
C ALA A 47 -0.63 23.59 15.76
N LEU A 48 0.09 22.50 16.00
CA LEU A 48 -0.09 21.66 17.19
C LEU A 48 0.44 22.35 18.45
N GLU A 49 1.60 23.01 18.36
CA GLU A 49 2.20 23.74 19.48
C GLU A 49 1.33 24.91 19.94
N THR A 50 0.81 25.70 18.99
CA THR A 50 -0.15 26.78 19.28
C THR A 50 -1.46 26.29 19.91
N ARG A 51 -1.86 25.04 19.63
CA ARG A 51 -3.00 24.38 20.29
C ARG A 51 -2.65 23.74 21.64
N GLY A 52 -1.40 23.87 22.10
CA GLY A 52 -0.95 23.29 23.36
C GLY A 52 -0.86 21.77 23.33
N PHE A 53 -0.65 21.14 22.17
CA PHE A 53 -0.59 19.67 22.06
C PHE A 53 0.59 19.05 22.85
N ASN A 54 1.61 19.87 23.15
CA ASN A 54 2.75 19.52 24.00
C ASN A 54 2.61 20.03 25.45
N ALA A 55 1.45 20.54 25.86
CA ALA A 55 1.23 20.97 27.24
C ALA A 55 1.30 19.75 28.19
N PRO A 56 1.86 19.93 29.40
CA PRO A 56 1.87 18.89 30.42
C PRO A 56 0.43 18.60 30.89
N GLY A 57 0.02 17.33 30.89
CA GLY A 57 -1.30 16.88 31.33
C GLY A 57 -1.70 15.51 30.77
N ASP A 58 -2.85 15.00 31.20
CA ASP A 58 -3.39 13.73 30.72
C ASP A 58 -3.85 13.86 29.26
N LYS A 59 -3.29 13.00 28.39
CA LYS A 59 -3.67 12.96 26.98
C LYS A 59 -5.00 12.24 26.82
N THR A 60 -5.99 12.90 26.23
CA THR A 60 -7.30 12.31 25.94
C THR A 60 -7.40 11.89 24.48
N VAL A 61 -8.08 10.77 24.21
CA VAL A 61 -8.30 10.26 22.85
C VAL A 61 -9.72 10.63 22.43
N TYR A 62 -9.85 11.49 21.42
CA TYR A 62 -11.18 11.94 20.96
C TYR A 62 -11.99 10.81 20.30
N ARG A 63 -11.32 9.91 19.56
CA ARG A 63 -11.97 8.81 18.86
C ARG A 63 -11.47 7.47 19.35
N GLU A 64 -12.19 6.91 20.30
CA GLU A 64 -11.99 5.52 20.73
C GLU A 64 -12.55 4.60 19.64
N LEU A 65 -11.71 3.66 19.16
CA LEU A 65 -12.17 2.62 18.25
C LEU A 65 -12.85 1.53 19.08
N SER A 66 -14.17 1.48 19.03
CA SER A 66 -14.95 0.39 19.63
C SER A 66 -14.90 -0.85 18.73
N TYR A 67 -14.46 -1.97 19.30
CA TYR A 67 -14.50 -3.26 18.62
C TYR A 67 -15.96 -3.65 18.37
N THR A 68 -16.33 -3.69 17.09
CA THR A 68 -17.67 -4.12 16.68
C THR A 68 -17.68 -5.64 16.51
N LYS A 69 -18.81 -6.29 16.79
CA LYS A 69 -18.97 -7.76 16.61
C LYS A 69 -18.65 -8.24 15.18
N THR A 70 -18.80 -7.35 14.21
CA THR A 70 -18.43 -7.59 12.80
C THR A 70 -16.93 -7.75 12.61
N ASP A 71 -16.09 -7.09 13.40
CA ASP A 71 -14.63 -7.20 13.33
C ASP A 71 -14.18 -8.62 13.72
N SER A 72 -14.74 -9.16 14.80
CA SER A 72 -14.50 -10.56 15.21
C SER A 72 -14.94 -11.57 14.14
N PHE A 73 -16.08 -11.32 13.48
CA PHE A 73 -16.55 -12.19 12.40
C PHE A 73 -15.63 -12.14 11.17
N VAL A 74 -15.25 -10.94 10.73
CA VAL A 74 -14.35 -10.75 9.58
C VAL A 74 -12.96 -11.33 9.86
N ARG A 75 -12.45 -11.16 11.09
CA ARG A 75 -11.19 -11.78 11.54
C ARG A 75 -11.27 -13.30 11.51
N MET A 76 -12.36 -13.89 11.98
CA MET A 76 -12.54 -15.33 11.98
C MET A 76 -12.65 -15.87 10.54
N ALA A 77 -13.44 -15.21 9.71
CA ALA A 77 -13.62 -15.58 8.30
C ALA A 77 -12.30 -15.51 7.51
N SER A 78 -11.45 -14.49 7.74
CA SER A 78 -10.16 -14.37 7.05
C SER A 78 -9.18 -15.47 7.46
N ILE A 79 -9.17 -15.86 8.74
CA ILE A 79 -8.36 -16.99 9.23
C ILE A 79 -8.83 -18.29 8.58
N PHE A 80 -10.14 -18.57 8.57
CA PHE A 80 -10.68 -19.78 7.95
C PHE A 80 -10.40 -19.84 6.45
N LEU A 81 -10.54 -18.73 5.73
CA LEU A 81 -10.21 -18.65 4.31
C LEU A 81 -8.73 -18.95 4.07
N GLY A 82 -7.84 -18.36 4.87
CA GLY A 82 -6.40 -18.59 4.78
C GLY A 82 -6.02 -20.05 5.05
N LEU A 83 -6.55 -20.64 6.13
CA LEU A 83 -6.33 -22.05 6.45
C LEU A 83 -6.91 -22.97 5.37
N GLY A 84 -8.11 -22.68 4.87
CA GLY A 84 -8.72 -23.44 3.77
C GLY A 84 -7.87 -23.40 2.49
N ALA A 85 -7.33 -22.24 2.13
CA ALA A 85 -6.44 -22.08 0.98
C ALA A 85 -5.13 -22.87 1.15
N ILE A 86 -4.53 -22.86 2.35
CA ILE A 86 -3.32 -23.63 2.65
C ILE A 86 -3.63 -25.12 2.61
N CYS A 87 -4.69 -25.58 3.27
CA CYS A 87 -5.11 -26.99 3.25
C CYS A 87 -5.40 -27.48 1.83
N TYR A 88 -6.10 -26.70 1.02
CA TYR A 88 -6.35 -27.02 -0.39
C TYR A 88 -5.04 -27.16 -1.17
N ARG A 89 -4.08 -26.23 -0.99
CA ARG A 89 -2.77 -26.31 -1.65
C ARG A 89 -1.99 -27.56 -1.20
N VAL A 90 -2.01 -27.89 0.08
CA VAL A 90 -1.34 -29.09 0.61
C VAL A 90 -1.98 -30.37 0.05
N LEU A 91 -3.32 -30.47 0.02
CA LEU A 91 -4.03 -31.64 -0.52
C LEU A 91 -3.80 -31.84 -2.03
N VAL A 92 -3.73 -30.75 -2.80
CA VAL A 92 -3.41 -30.80 -4.24
C VAL A 92 -1.96 -31.21 -4.47
N VAL A 93 -1.01 -30.69 -3.69
CA VAL A 93 0.42 -31.07 -3.79
C VAL A 93 0.64 -32.52 -3.34
N ALA A 94 -0.08 -32.99 -2.32
CA ALA A 94 -0.04 -34.37 -1.84
C ALA A 94 -0.75 -35.37 -2.79
N ALA A 95 -1.24 -34.93 -3.95
CA ALA A 95 -1.91 -35.73 -4.99
C ALA A 95 -3.17 -36.50 -4.52
N VAL A 96 -3.76 -36.11 -3.38
CA VAL A 96 -4.98 -36.73 -2.84
C VAL A 96 -6.24 -36.26 -3.59
N VAL A 97 -6.21 -35.09 -4.22
CA VAL A 97 -7.34 -34.49 -4.95
C VAL A 97 -6.88 -34.00 -6.33
N LYS A 98 -7.61 -34.37 -7.39
CA LYS A 98 -7.33 -33.91 -8.76
C LYS A 98 -7.55 -32.39 -8.85
N PRO A 99 -6.58 -31.61 -9.37
CA PRO A 99 -6.69 -30.15 -9.39
C PRO A 99 -7.88 -29.72 -10.27
N LEU A 100 -8.72 -28.83 -9.74
CA LEU A 100 -9.84 -28.20 -10.46
C LEU A 100 -9.42 -27.39 -11.70
N SER A 101 -8.11 -27.22 -11.94
CA SER A 101 -7.53 -26.55 -13.11
C SER A 101 -7.46 -27.40 -14.38
N GLY A 102 -8.10 -28.58 -14.42
CA GLY A 102 -8.13 -29.46 -15.59
C GLY A 102 -9.23 -29.15 -16.62
N ALA A 103 -9.95 -28.03 -16.50
CA ALA A 103 -11.07 -27.68 -17.39
C ALA A 103 -10.82 -26.44 -18.28
N ILE A 104 -9.60 -25.88 -18.29
CA ILE A 104 -9.26 -24.70 -19.11
C ILE A 104 -7.93 -24.89 -19.87
N TYR A 105 -7.61 -26.12 -20.29
CA TYR A 105 -6.63 -26.36 -21.37
C TYR A 105 -7.17 -27.43 -22.31
#